data_AF-A0A238UBN5-F1
#
_entry.id   AF-A0A238UBN5-F1
#
_cell.length_a   1.000
_cell.length_b   1.000
_cell.length_c   1.000
_cell.angle_alpha   90.00
_cell.angle_beta   90.00
_cell.angle_gamma   90.00
#
_symmetry.space_group_name_H-M   'P 1'
#
loop_
_entity.id
_entity.type
_entity.pdbx_description
1 polymer ?
#
loop_
_entity_poly.entity_id
_entity_poly.type
_entity_poly.pdbx_seq_one_letter_code
_entity_poly.pdbx_strand_id
1 'polypeptide(L)' 'MKSFFIKNTKLLFVYILFLNISCTSDGDDNVIEQSNTEISCGYYNGNTLYTGPRGGCYYYSENETKVYVDRSNCKC' A
#
# COMPACT_ATOMS: atom_id res chain seq x y z
N MET A 1 -30.98 39.96 -18.82
CA MET A 1 -30.00 39.03 -18.21
C MET A 1 -29.37 39.73 -17.02
N LYS A 2 -29.75 39.37 -15.79
CA LYS A 2 -29.17 39.95 -14.56
C LYS A 2 -27.97 39.09 -14.16
N SER A 3 -26.76 39.56 -14.49
CA SER A 3 -25.53 38.96 -13.97
C SER A 3 -25.43 39.27 -12.47
N PHE A 4 -25.71 38.27 -11.64
CA PHE A 4 -25.45 38.33 -10.21
C PHE A 4 -23.93 38.23 -10.00
N PHE A 5 -23.33 39.36 -9.64
CA PHE A 5 -21.92 39.52 -9.32
C PHE A 5 -21.56 38.64 -8.10
N ILE A 6 -20.87 37.53 -8.34
CA ILE A 6 -20.36 36.62 -7.31
C ILE A 6 -19.25 37.36 -6.55
N LYS A 7 -19.57 37.87 -5.35
CA LYS A 7 -18.63 38.66 -4.51
C LYS A 7 -17.79 37.85 -3.53
N ASN A 8 -17.92 36.52 -3.47
CA ASN A 8 -17.30 35.70 -2.42
C ASN A 8 -16.45 34.53 -2.96
N THR A 9 -15.61 34.80 -3.96
CA THR A 9 -14.74 33.81 -4.63
C THR A 9 -13.65 33.20 -3.72
N LYS A 10 -13.35 33.81 -2.56
CA LYS A 10 -12.37 33.26 -1.60
C LYS A 10 -12.90 32.08 -0.76
N LEU A 11 -14.22 31.98 -0.57
CA LEU A 11 -14.83 30.92 0.24
C LEU A 11 -14.93 29.58 -0.52
N LEU A 12 -14.99 29.64 -1.86
CA LEU A 12 -15.06 28.47 -2.72
C LEU A 12 -13.72 27.72 -2.82
N PHE A 13 -12.60 28.44 -2.71
CA PHE A 13 -11.25 27.85 -2.82
C PHE A 13 -10.84 27.06 -1.56
N VAL A 14 -11.36 27.45 -0.39
CA VAL A 14 -11.07 26.78 0.89
C VAL A 14 -11.74 25.40 0.95
N TYR A 15 -12.92 25.24 0.36
CA TYR A 15 -13.67 23.97 0.37
C TYR A 15 -12.99 22.84 -0.42
N ILE A 16 -12.18 23.20 -1.44
CA ILE A 16 -11.46 22.23 -2.29
C ILE A 16 -10.21 21.66 -1.58
N LEU A 17 -9.63 22.40 -0.63
CA LEU A 17 -8.47 21.94 0.14
C LEU A 17 -8.82 20.94 1.26
N PHE A 18 -10.07 20.93 1.74
CA PHE A 18 -10.51 20.06 2.84
C PHE A 18 -10.90 18.63 2.43
N LEU A 19 -11.02 18.33 1.13
CA LEU A 19 -11.43 17.00 0.65
C LEU A 19 -10.27 16.03 0.36
N ASN A 20 -9.02 16.43 0.61
CA ASN A 20 -7.84 15.61 0.30
C ASN A 20 -7.09 15.07 1.55
N ILE A 21 -7.68 15.11 2.74
CA ILE A 21 -7.14 14.37 3.88
C ILE A 21 -7.95 13.07 4.03
N SER A 22 -7.86 12.23 3.01
CA SER A 22 -8.08 10.80 3.19
C SER A 22 -6.73 10.21 3.57
N CYS A 23 -6.55 9.92 4.85
CA CYS A 23 -5.46 9.07 5.31
C CYS A 23 -5.79 7.65 4.84
N THR A 24 -5.15 7.18 3.77
CA THR A 24 -5.12 5.74 3.50
C THR A 24 -4.09 5.14 4.45
N SER A 25 -4.53 4.25 5.32
CA SER A 25 -3.62 3.41 6.08
C SER A 25 -3.18 2.31 5.13
N ASP A 26 -1.91 2.29 4.75
CA ASP A 26 -1.33 1.20 3.96
C ASP A 26 -1.22 -0.05 4.84
N GLY A 27 -2.37 -0.69 5.08
CA GLY A 27 -2.49 -2.08 5.48
C GLY A 27 -2.75 -2.87 4.20
N ASP A 28 -1.69 -3.50 3.69
CA ASP A 28 -1.67 -4.24 2.43
C ASP A 28 -2.40 -5.59 2.59
N ASP A 29 -3.72 -5.53 2.80
CA ASP A 29 -4.59 -6.69 2.86
C ASP A 29 -4.95 -7.13 1.44
N ASN A 30 -4.00 -7.72 0.72
CA ASN A 30 -4.29 -8.48 -0.51
C ASN A 30 -4.43 -9.97 -0.19
N VAL A 31 -5.57 -10.32 0.40
CA VAL A 31 -6.10 -11.69 0.32
C VAL A 31 -6.85 -11.82 -1.00
N ILE A 32 -6.19 -12.32 -2.06
CA ILE A 32 -6.88 -12.90 -3.20
C ILE A 32 -6.30 -14.29 -3.50
N GLU A 33 -7.18 -15.25 -3.28
CA GLU A 33 -7.32 -16.56 -3.93
C GLU A 33 -6.09 -17.16 -4.62
N GLN A 34 -5.59 -18.21 -3.96
CA GLN A 34 -5.41 -19.55 -4.54
C GLN A 34 -5.08 -19.58 -6.05
N SER A 35 -3.96 -18.97 -6.41
CA SER A 35 -3.23 -19.27 -7.62
C SER A 35 -1.85 -19.77 -7.21
N ASN A 36 -1.14 -20.48 -8.08
CA ASN A 36 0.23 -20.96 -7.86
C ASN A 36 1.25 -19.80 -7.84
N THR A 37 0.84 -18.65 -7.31
CA THR A 37 1.49 -17.35 -7.35
C THR A 37 1.85 -17.02 -5.91
N GLU A 38 3.14 -16.78 -5.70
CA GLU A 38 3.69 -16.59 -4.36
C GLU A 38 3.03 -15.39 -3.69
N ILE A 39 2.38 -15.61 -2.54
CA ILE A 39 1.64 -14.57 -1.83
C ILE A 39 2.67 -13.61 -1.24
N SER A 40 2.81 -12.44 -1.86
CA SER A 40 3.58 -11.33 -1.30
C SER A 40 2.89 -10.85 -0.04
N CYS A 41 3.65 -10.67 1.02
CA CYS A 41 3.05 -10.34 2.31
C CYS A 41 3.73 -9.16 3.01
N GLY A 42 4.73 -8.52 2.40
CA GLY A 42 5.31 -7.31 2.97
C GLY A 42 6.67 -6.98 2.39
N TYR A 43 7.41 -6.12 3.09
CA TYR A 43 8.71 -5.62 2.67
C TYR A 43 9.75 -5.68 3.80
N TYR A 44 10.96 -6.11 3.46
CA TYR A 44 12.11 -6.15 4.36
C TYR A 44 13.38 -5.69 3.64
N ASN A 45 14.01 -4.64 4.17
CA ASN A 45 15.22 -4.03 3.59
C ASN A 45 15.06 -3.70 2.09
N GLY A 46 13.88 -3.23 1.68
CA GLY A 46 13.58 -2.90 0.28
C GLY A 46 13.24 -4.09 -0.61
N ASN A 47 13.21 -5.31 -0.08
CA ASN A 47 12.84 -6.51 -0.81
C ASN A 47 11.41 -6.94 -0.48
N THR A 48 10.65 -7.38 -1.49
CA THR A 48 9.33 -7.98 -1.29
C THR A 48 9.48 -9.35 -0.62
N LEU A 49 8.75 -9.55 0.47
CA LEU A 49 8.63 -10.82 1.17
C LEU A 49 7.46 -11.64 0.64
N TYR A 50 7.69 -12.93 0.53
CA TYR A 50 6.73 -13.94 0.11
C TYR A 50 6.53 -14.98 1.20
N THR A 51 5.31 -15.49 1.30
CA THR A 51 4.98 -16.54 2.26
C THR A 51 5.47 -17.90 1.76
N GLY A 52 6.35 -18.53 2.54
CA GLY A 52 6.86 -19.86 2.27
C GLY A 52 5.95 -20.99 2.76
N PRO A 53 6.14 -22.21 2.23
CA PRO A 53 5.24 -23.35 2.46
C PRO A 53 5.18 -23.83 3.92
N ARG A 54 6.14 -23.44 4.76
CA ARG A 54 6.20 -23.80 6.19
C ARG A 54 5.79 -22.66 7.10
N GLY A 55 5.14 -21.61 6.57
CA GLY A 55 4.73 -20.43 7.33
C GLY A 55 5.89 -19.55 7.81
N GLY A 56 7.03 -19.63 7.11
CA GLY A 56 8.14 -18.69 7.19
C GLY A 56 8.16 -17.81 5.93
N CYS A 57 8.98 -16.77 5.91
CA CYS A 57 8.91 -15.75 4.87
C CYS A 57 10.27 -15.61 4.20
N TYR A 58 10.28 -15.31 2.90
CA TYR A 58 11.51 -15.21 2.13
C TYR A 58 11.42 -14.11 1.08
N TYR A 59 12.57 -13.64 0.60
CA TYR A 59 12.67 -12.78 -0.58
C TYR A 59 13.61 -13.40 -1.62
N TYR A 60 13.56 -12.87 -2.84
CA TYR A 60 14.53 -13.20 -3.88
C TYR A 60 15.73 -12.25 -3.80
N SER A 61 16.92 -12.80 -3.64
CA SER A 61 18.17 -12.05 -3.79
C SER A 61 18.41 -11.70 -5.26
N GLU A 62 19.41 -10.85 -5.54
CA GLU A 62 19.82 -10.46 -6.89
C GLU A 62 20.16 -11.67 -7.79
N ASN A 63 20.61 -12.77 -7.19
CA ASN A 63 20.90 -14.03 -7.86
C ASN A 63 19.68 -14.98 -7.92
N GLU A 64 18.46 -14.46 -7.81
CA GLU A 64 17.18 -15.21 -7.83
C GLU A 64 17.09 -16.34 -6.80
N THR A 65 17.90 -16.28 -5.76
CA THR A 65 17.93 -17.29 -4.69
C THR A 65 16.96 -16.88 -3.57
N LYS A 66 16.17 -17.85 -3.08
CA LYS A 66 15.26 -17.64 -1.94
C LYS A 66 16.06 -17.47 -0.65
N VAL A 67 15.98 -16.30 -0.04
CA VAL A 67 16.59 -15.99 1.24
C VAL A 67 15.49 -15.88 2.28
N TYR A 68 15.50 -16.79 3.25
CA TYR A 68 14.53 -16.79 4.33
C TYR A 68 14.88 -15.74 5.38
N VAL A 69 13.85 -15.07 5.89
CA VAL A 69 13.95 -14.12 6.99
C VAL A 69 13.38 -14.72 8.26
N ASP A 70 13.85 -14.22 9.40
CA ASP A 70 13.27 -14.56 10.70
C ASP A 70 11.78 -14.22 10.74
N ARG A 71 11.01 -15.03 11.45
CA ARG A 71 9.56 -14.84 11.58
C ARG A 71 9.19 -13.49 12.19
N SER A 72 10.04 -12.91 13.05
CA SER A 72 9.85 -11.56 13.59
C SER A 72 9.92 -10.45 12.53
N ASN A 73 10.64 -10.71 11.44
CA ASN A 73 10.78 -9.80 10.30
C ASN A 73 9.79 -10.15 9.18
N CYS A 74 9.09 -11.27 9.32
CA CYS A 74 7.97 -11.57 8.47
C CYS A 74 6.82 -10.64 8.84
N LYS A 75 6.53 -9.71 7.94
CA LYS A 75 5.40 -8.77 8.06
C LYS A 75 4.20 -9.20 7.22
N CYS A 76 4.06 -10.52 7.00
CA CYS A 76 2.75 -11.10 6.79
C CYS A 76 1.99 -11.07 8.15
#